data_AF-A0A4V2VTF7-F1
#
_entry.id   AF-A0A4V2VTF7-F1
#
_cell.length_a   1.000
_cell.length_b   1.000
_cell.length_c   1.000
_cell.angle_alpha   90.00
_cell.angle_beta   90.00
_cell.angle_gamma   90.00
#
_symmetry.space_group_name_H-M   'P 1'
#
loop_
_entity.id
_entity.type
_entity.pdbx_description
1 polymer ?
#
loop_
_entity_poly.entity_id
_entity_poly.type
_entity_poly.pdbx_seq_one_letter_code
_entity_poly.pdbx_strand_id
1 'polypeptide(L)'
;MANWCSNTVVFEGKPETITAIQELFQSMKEKEEKIEEGQLPEFISKDNGGYFFNIYWNEGDEGQFQYETKWSPNMEIIQKIAEHYEVNFTHDYEEMGNLVYGRATFYDKLLTDVYLEDVDFEQYEFDEENETYHFEGNDYESDYEILENLLERKIKIQET
;
A
#
# COMPACT_ATOMS: atom_id res chain seq x y z
N MET A 1 -18.87 10.19 -0.99
CA MET A 1 -18.27 8.91 -0.56
C MET A 1 -16.77 9.10 -0.55
N ALA A 2 -16.05 8.45 0.36
CA ALA A 2 -14.59 8.43 0.25
C ALA A 2 -14.22 7.41 -0.81
N ASN A 3 -13.20 7.71 -1.61
CA ASN A 3 -12.53 6.66 -2.38
C ASN A 3 -11.67 5.85 -1.41
N TRP A 4 -11.57 4.55 -1.65
CA TRP A 4 -10.78 3.63 -0.84
C TRP A 4 -9.43 3.43 -1.52
N CYS A 5 -8.38 3.76 -0.78
CA CYS A 5 -7.02 3.46 -1.18
C CYS A 5 -6.67 2.07 -0.66
N SER A 6 -6.36 1.16 -1.58
CA SER A 6 -5.87 -0.18 -1.26
C SER A 6 -4.41 -0.09 -0.86
N ASN A 7 -4.02 -0.82 0.18
CA ASN A 7 -2.66 -0.84 0.68
C ASN A 7 -2.24 -2.30 0.90
N THR A 8 -1.02 -2.63 0.47
CA THR A 8 -0.34 -3.87 0.86
C THR A 8 0.98 -3.49 1.52
N VAL A 9 1.20 -3.93 2.75
CA VAL A 9 2.47 -3.70 3.47
C VAL A 9 3.11 -5.04 3.81
N VAL A 10 4.42 -5.13 3.59
CA VAL A 10 5.27 -6.26 3.96
C VAL A 10 6.33 -5.75 4.92
N PHE A 11 6.33 -6.25 6.15
CA PHE A 11 7.35 -5.94 7.15
C PHE A 11 8.47 -6.97 7.13
N GLU A 12 9.71 -6.50 7.24
CA GLU A 12 10.91 -7.35 7.25
C GLU A 12 11.73 -7.11 8.52
N GLY A 13 12.02 -8.19 9.25
CA GLY A 13 12.71 -8.10 10.52
C GLY A 13 12.95 -9.47 11.16
N LYS A 14 13.21 -9.49 12.46
CA LYS A 14 13.34 -10.74 13.20
C LYS A 14 11.98 -11.44 13.30
N PRO A 15 11.92 -12.79 13.22
CA PRO A 15 10.65 -13.52 13.29
C PRO A 15 9.80 -13.14 14.51
N GLU A 16 10.42 -12.99 15.68
CA GLU A 16 9.69 -12.66 16.91
C GLU A 16 9.04 -11.27 16.84
N THR A 17 9.69 -10.34 16.14
CA THR A 17 9.16 -8.99 15.90
C THR A 17 8.02 -9.03 14.89
N ILE A 18 8.15 -9.80 13.81
CA ILE A 18 7.08 -9.94 12.82
C ILE A 18 5.84 -10.59 13.45
N THR A 19 6.01 -11.61 14.29
CA THR A 19 4.90 -12.19 15.07
C THR A 19 4.22 -11.14 15.96
N ALA A 20 4.98 -10.24 16.61
CA ALA A 20 4.40 -9.17 17.42
C ALA A 20 3.62 -8.14 16.58
N ILE A 21 4.06 -7.86 15.35
CA ILE A 21 3.31 -7.01 14.40
C ILE A 21 2.04 -7.74 13.94
N GLN A 22 2.11 -9.05 13.69
CA GLN A 22 0.94 -9.87 13.37
C GLN A 22 -0.13 -9.80 14.47
N GLU A 23 0.28 -9.90 15.74
CA GLU A 23 -0.62 -9.76 16.89
C GLU A 23 -1.25 -8.35 16.95
N LEU A 24 -0.49 -7.31 16.64
CA LEU A 24 -1.01 -5.95 16.53
C LEU A 24 -2.11 -5.85 15.46
N PHE A 25 -1.86 -6.29 14.24
CA PHE A 25 -2.84 -6.24 13.14
C PHE A 25 -4.05 -7.14 13.41
N GLN A 26 -3.85 -8.31 14.02
CA GLN A 26 -4.94 -9.17 14.49
C GLN A 26 -5.83 -8.45 15.50
N SER A 27 -5.25 -7.78 16.50
CA SER A 27 -6.02 -7.05 17.50
C SER A 27 -6.82 -5.89 16.89
N MET A 28 -6.25 -5.19 15.90
CA MET A 28 -6.95 -4.14 15.15
C MET A 28 -8.10 -4.73 14.36
N LYS A 29 -7.87 -5.78 13.57
CA LYS A 29 -8.91 -6.45 12.78
C LYS A 29 -10.09 -6.91 13.65
N GLU A 30 -9.82 -7.61 14.75
CA GLU A 30 -10.87 -8.07 15.67
C GLU A 30 -11.69 -6.93 16.29
N LYS A 31 -11.05 -5.78 16.49
CA LYS A 31 -11.71 -4.60 17.04
C LYS A 31 -12.56 -3.92 15.98
N GLU A 32 -12.05 -3.77 14.77
CA GLU A 32 -12.80 -3.29 13.61
C GLU A 32 -14.09 -4.11 13.41
N GLU A 33 -13.98 -5.44 13.40
CA GLU A 33 -15.13 -6.35 13.24
C GLU A 33 -16.20 -6.20 14.35
N LYS A 34 -15.79 -5.76 15.55
CA LYS A 34 -16.70 -5.59 16.70
C LYS A 34 -17.41 -4.24 16.73
N ILE A 35 -16.73 -3.17 16.29
CA ILE A 35 -17.23 -1.80 16.45
C ILE A 35 -17.52 -1.09 15.13
N GLU A 36 -17.16 -1.70 13.99
CA GLU A 36 -17.37 -1.17 12.63
C GLU A 36 -16.74 0.22 12.41
N GLU A 37 -15.60 0.47 13.07
CA GLU A 37 -14.82 1.70 12.94
C GLU A 37 -13.37 1.38 12.57
N GLY A 38 -12.73 2.32 11.86
CA GLY A 38 -11.32 2.19 11.51
C GLY A 38 -10.42 2.18 12.73
N GLN A 39 -9.28 1.50 12.63
CA GLN A 39 -8.39 1.27 13.75
C GLN A 39 -7.05 1.99 13.60
N LEU A 40 -6.39 2.20 14.73
CA LEU A 40 -5.02 2.66 14.84
C LEU A 40 -4.33 1.90 15.97
N PRO A 41 -3.01 1.65 15.89
CA PRO A 41 -2.23 1.16 17.01
C PRO A 41 -2.34 2.08 18.23
N GLU A 42 -2.38 1.51 19.44
CA GLU A 42 -2.58 2.30 20.67
C GLU A 42 -1.47 3.33 20.93
N PHE A 43 -0.28 3.07 20.41
CA PHE A 43 0.88 3.96 20.53
C PHE A 43 0.88 5.12 19.51
N ILE A 44 -0.14 5.23 18.66
CA ILE A 44 -0.28 6.29 17.66
C ILE A 44 -1.42 7.25 18.06
N SER A 45 -1.18 8.56 17.96
CA SER A 45 -2.20 9.57 18.26
C SER A 45 -3.37 9.49 17.29
N LYS A 46 -4.59 9.65 17.80
CA LYS A 46 -5.82 9.71 17.00
C LYS A 46 -5.90 10.93 16.08
N ASP A 47 -5.13 11.97 16.38
CA ASP A 47 -5.09 13.21 15.61
C ASP A 47 -4.37 13.04 14.26
N ASN A 48 -3.64 11.94 14.08
CA ASN A 48 -2.87 11.68 12.87
C ASN A 48 -3.72 11.24 11.66
N GLY A 49 -4.98 10.83 11.85
CA GLY A 49 -5.75 10.21 10.77
C GLY A 49 -5.13 8.88 10.33
N GLY A 50 -5.35 8.49 9.06
CA GLY A 50 -4.73 7.30 8.48
C GLY A 50 -5.21 5.96 9.07
N TYR A 51 -6.45 5.92 9.54
CA TYR A 51 -7.06 4.72 10.10
C TYR A 51 -7.06 3.56 9.10
N PHE A 52 -6.78 2.37 9.61
CA PHE A 52 -6.87 1.11 8.88
C PHE A 52 -8.33 0.66 8.84
N PHE A 53 -8.78 0.25 7.66
CA PHE A 53 -10.09 -0.37 7.42
C PHE A 53 -9.91 -1.67 6.64
N ASN A 54 -10.91 -2.55 6.69
CA ASN A 54 -10.99 -3.79 5.93
C ASN A 54 -9.69 -4.61 6.01
N ILE A 55 -9.14 -4.75 7.22
CA ILE A 55 -7.84 -5.41 7.42
C ILE A 55 -7.93 -6.91 7.12
N TYR A 56 -7.07 -7.42 6.25
CA TYR A 56 -6.93 -8.85 5.96
C TYR A 56 -5.50 -9.25 5.58
N TRP A 57 -5.28 -10.55 5.49
CA TRP A 57 -4.09 -11.21 4.97
C TRP A 57 -4.43 -12.65 4.62
N ASN A 58 -3.66 -13.30 3.74
CA ASN A 58 -3.90 -14.71 3.40
C ASN A 58 -3.26 -15.65 4.43
N GLU A 59 -3.76 -16.87 4.52
CA GLU A 59 -3.17 -17.90 5.36
C GLU A 59 -1.74 -18.21 4.88
N GLY A 60 -0.75 -17.97 5.75
CA GLY A 60 0.68 -18.18 5.45
C GLY A 60 1.47 -16.91 5.15
N ASP A 61 0.81 -15.76 4.95
CA ASP A 61 1.44 -14.47 4.65
C ASP A 61 1.93 -13.77 5.93
N GLU A 62 2.86 -14.38 6.67
CA GLU A 62 3.37 -13.79 7.91
C GLU A 62 4.11 -12.46 7.63
N GLY A 63 3.67 -11.38 8.28
CA GLY A 63 4.26 -10.05 8.11
C GLY A 63 3.77 -9.27 6.89
N GLN A 64 2.84 -9.83 6.11
CA GLN A 64 2.20 -9.15 4.99
C GLN A 64 0.73 -8.87 5.32
N PHE A 65 0.30 -7.63 5.10
CA PHE A 65 -1.04 -7.17 5.46
C PHE A 65 -1.64 -6.36 4.32
N GLN A 66 -2.93 -6.56 4.09
CA GLN A 66 -3.75 -5.74 3.21
C GLN A 66 -4.82 -5.00 4.00
N TYR A 67 -5.07 -3.76 3.62
CA TYR A 67 -6.07 -2.90 4.26
C TYR A 67 -6.42 -1.74 3.35
N GLU A 68 -7.47 -1.04 3.72
CA GLU A 68 -7.92 0.17 3.05
C GLU A 68 -7.74 1.40 3.95
N THR A 69 -7.52 2.54 3.30
CA THR A 69 -7.54 3.86 3.90
C THR A 69 -8.45 4.77 3.08
N LYS A 70 -8.88 5.89 3.65
CA LYS A 70 -9.66 6.87 2.90
C LYS A 70 -8.73 7.78 2.11
N TRP A 71 -8.96 7.91 0.81
CA TRP A 71 -8.33 8.84 -0.14
C TRP A 71 -6.83 8.69 -0.42
N SER A 72 -6.02 8.28 0.56
CA SER A 72 -4.56 8.25 0.42
C SER A 72 -3.92 7.18 1.31
N PRO A 73 -2.73 6.67 0.99
CA PRO A 73 -1.99 5.77 1.88
C PRO A 73 -1.69 6.44 3.23
N ASN A 74 -1.57 5.65 4.29
CA ASN A 74 -1.26 6.10 5.64
C ASN A 74 0.23 5.97 5.99
N MET A 75 1.09 6.45 5.09
CA MET A 75 2.56 6.29 5.13
C MET A 75 3.19 6.59 6.49
N GLU A 76 2.80 7.72 7.11
CA GLU A 76 3.32 8.15 8.42
C GLU A 76 3.03 7.13 9.53
N ILE A 77 1.88 6.44 9.43
CA ILE A 77 1.45 5.44 10.41
C ILE A 77 2.28 4.16 10.26
N ILE A 78 2.49 3.71 9.01
CA ILE A 78 3.33 2.56 8.70
C ILE A 78 4.78 2.80 9.12
N GLN A 79 5.33 3.99 8.84
CA GLN A 79 6.65 4.38 9.32
C GLN A 79 6.76 4.33 10.85
N LYS A 80 5.75 4.83 11.58
CA LYS A 80 5.74 4.77 13.05
C LYS A 80 5.68 3.35 13.59
N ILE A 81 4.95 2.45 12.93
CA ILE A 81 4.96 1.02 13.27
C ILE A 81 6.37 0.46 13.05
N ALA A 82 6.97 0.72 11.89
CA ALA A 82 8.29 0.23 11.54
C ALA A 82 9.38 0.72 12.51
N GLU A 83 9.34 2.00 12.89
CA GLU A 83 10.23 2.61 13.88
C GLU A 83 10.01 2.02 15.29
N HIS A 84 8.76 1.76 15.68
CA HIS A 84 8.44 1.19 16.99
C HIS A 84 8.98 -0.24 17.15
N TYR A 85 8.90 -1.04 16.09
CA TYR A 85 9.33 -2.44 16.09
C TYR A 85 10.76 -2.64 15.58
N GLU A 86 11.44 -1.58 15.13
CA GLU A 86 12.77 -1.63 14.53
C GLU A 86 12.85 -2.59 13.33
N VAL A 87 11.89 -2.46 12.40
CA VAL A 87 11.78 -3.27 11.17
C VAL A 87 11.85 -2.40 9.92
N ASN A 88 12.11 -3.05 8.79
CA ASN A 88 11.96 -2.45 7.47
C ASN A 88 10.54 -2.73 6.93
N PHE A 89 10.14 -2.01 5.88
CA PHE A 89 8.93 -2.36 5.13
C PHE A 89 9.00 -2.01 3.65
N THR A 90 8.15 -2.70 2.88
CA THR A 90 7.67 -2.29 1.55
C THR A 90 6.16 -2.07 1.63
N HIS A 91 5.66 -0.97 1.10
CA HIS A 91 4.26 -0.54 1.16
C HIS A 91 3.79 -0.13 -0.23
N ASP A 92 3.06 -1.02 -0.88
CA ASP A 92 2.35 -0.77 -2.14
C ASP A 92 0.99 -0.15 -1.87
N TYR A 93 0.61 0.85 -2.66
CA TYR A 93 -0.66 1.55 -2.50
C TYR A 93 -1.25 1.99 -3.83
N GLU A 94 -2.58 1.94 -3.93
CA GLU A 94 -3.32 2.40 -5.10
C GLU A 94 -4.68 3.02 -4.74
N GLU A 95 -5.08 4.05 -5.46
CA GLU A 95 -6.40 4.67 -5.44
C GLU A 95 -6.68 5.26 -6.83
N MET A 96 -7.20 4.43 -7.74
CA MET A 96 -7.35 4.78 -9.15
C MET A 96 -8.37 5.90 -9.41
N GLY A 97 -9.30 6.16 -8.48
CA GLY A 97 -10.25 7.27 -8.58
C GLY A 97 -9.60 8.65 -8.48
N ASN A 98 -8.37 8.75 -7.98
CA ASN A 98 -7.57 9.98 -7.96
C ASN A 98 -6.15 9.78 -8.54
N LEU A 99 -5.94 8.73 -9.37
CA LEU A 99 -4.65 8.44 -10.00
C LEU A 99 -3.49 8.32 -8.99
N VAL A 100 -3.74 7.70 -7.84
CA VAL A 100 -2.71 7.38 -6.86
C VAL A 100 -2.24 5.95 -7.11
N TYR A 101 -0.96 5.77 -7.39
CA TYR A 101 -0.35 4.44 -7.51
C TYR A 101 1.14 4.55 -7.18
N GLY A 102 1.62 3.76 -6.23
CA GLY A 102 3.01 3.87 -5.79
C GLY A 102 3.47 2.81 -4.82
N ARG A 103 4.77 2.88 -4.52
CA ARG A 103 5.46 2.03 -3.56
C ARG A 103 6.37 2.89 -2.69
N ALA A 104 6.23 2.71 -1.39
CA ALA A 104 7.19 3.21 -0.44
C ALA A 104 8.00 2.09 0.19
N THR A 105 9.25 2.39 0.50
CA THR A 105 10.16 1.51 1.21
C THR A 105 10.75 2.23 2.40
N PHE A 106 10.95 1.51 3.48
CA PHE A 106 11.68 1.99 4.65
C PHE A 106 12.79 1.00 4.96
N TYR A 107 14.02 1.42 4.68
CA TYR A 107 15.19 0.58 4.85
C TYR A 107 16.30 1.40 5.50
N ASP A 108 16.94 0.84 6.53
CA ASP A 108 17.99 1.53 7.31
C ASP A 108 17.57 2.95 7.76
N LYS A 109 16.31 3.07 8.22
CA LYS A 109 15.69 4.32 8.69
C LYS A 109 15.52 5.41 7.62
N LEU A 110 15.67 5.06 6.35
CA LEU A 110 15.39 5.93 5.22
C LEU A 110 14.05 5.55 4.62
N LEU A 111 13.10 6.49 4.63
CA LEU A 111 11.85 6.38 3.87
C LEU A 111 12.10 6.87 2.44
N THR A 112 11.76 6.03 1.47
CA THR A 112 11.69 6.38 0.05
C THR A 112 10.27 6.13 -0.44
N ASP A 113 9.73 7.04 -1.21
CA ASP A 113 8.37 6.96 -1.76
C ASP A 113 8.43 7.27 -3.26
N VAL A 114 8.02 6.30 -4.08
CA VAL A 114 7.99 6.41 -5.54
C VAL A 114 6.57 6.16 -6.00
N TYR A 115 6.03 7.11 -6.76
CA TYR A 115 4.66 7.04 -7.27
C TYR A 115 4.58 7.48 -8.73
N LEU A 116 3.54 7.01 -9.40
CA LEU A 116 3.18 7.43 -10.75
C LEU A 116 2.55 8.83 -10.71
N GLU A 117 2.97 9.68 -11.64
CA GLU A 117 2.44 11.03 -11.82
C GLU A 117 1.47 11.05 -13.01
N ASP A 118 0.71 12.13 -13.18
CA ASP A 118 -0.27 12.28 -14.28
C ASP A 118 0.31 11.88 -15.66
N VAL A 119 1.57 12.25 -15.92
CA VAL A 119 2.29 11.93 -17.18
C VAL A 119 2.55 10.44 -17.38
N ASP A 120 2.55 9.64 -16.31
CA ASP A 120 2.70 8.19 -16.36
C ASP A 120 1.37 7.55 -16.79
N PHE A 121 0.24 8.05 -16.29
CA PHE A 121 -1.10 7.58 -16.68
C PHE A 121 -1.48 7.97 -18.12
N GLU A 122 -0.91 9.04 -18.66
CA GLU A 122 -1.09 9.44 -20.07
C GLU A 122 -0.39 8.51 -21.08
N GLN A 123 0.41 7.52 -20.62
CA GLN A 123 1.18 6.64 -21.52
C GLN A 123 0.36 5.48 -22.11
N TYR A 124 -0.82 5.21 -21.55
CA TYR A 124 -1.70 4.14 -22.01
C TYR A 124 -3.13 4.64 -22.18
N GLU A 125 -3.92 3.94 -22.99
CA GLU A 125 -5.31 4.30 -23.26
C GLU A 125 -6.22 3.07 -23.19
N PHE A 126 -7.48 3.29 -22.81
CA PHE A 126 -8.49 2.23 -22.82
C PHE A 126 -9.21 2.23 -24.17
N ASP A 127 -9.17 1.09 -24.87
CA ASP A 127 -9.93 0.84 -26.08
C ASP A 127 -11.33 0.31 -25.70
N GLU A 128 -12.33 1.19 -25.80
CA GLU A 128 -13.73 0.85 -25.51
C GLU A 128 -14.31 -0.20 -26.48
N GLU A 129 -13.79 -0.34 -27.70
CA GLU A 129 -14.31 -1.32 -28.68
C GLU A 129 -13.88 -2.74 -28.31
N ASN A 130 -12.63 -2.90 -27.90
CA ASN A 130 -12.05 -4.21 -27.57
C ASN A 130 -12.08 -4.52 -26.07
N GLU A 131 -12.49 -3.57 -25.22
CA GLU A 131 -12.47 -3.68 -23.75
C GLU A 131 -11.07 -4.02 -23.21
N THR A 132 -10.03 -3.40 -23.78
CA THR A 132 -8.62 -3.64 -23.45
C THR A 132 -7.85 -2.34 -23.27
N TYR A 133 -6.70 -2.40 -22.61
CA TYR A 133 -5.77 -1.28 -22.49
C TYR A 133 -4.66 -1.41 -23.52
N HIS A 134 -4.32 -0.31 -24.19
CA HIS A 134 -3.24 -0.25 -25.16
C HIS A 134 -2.02 0.49 -24.60
N PHE A 135 -0.86 -0.19 -24.59
CA PHE A 135 0.40 0.37 -24.11
C PHE A 135 1.59 -0.19 -24.89
N GLU A 136 2.47 0.70 -25.37
CA GLU A 136 3.68 0.35 -26.13
C GLU A 136 3.45 -0.64 -27.30
N GLY A 137 2.28 -0.57 -27.95
CA GLY A 137 1.92 -1.43 -29.08
C GLY A 137 1.41 -2.82 -28.69
N ASN A 138 1.12 -3.07 -27.41
CA ASN A 138 0.52 -4.31 -26.91
C ASN A 138 -0.84 -4.01 -26.26
N ASP A 139 -1.72 -5.02 -26.28
CA ASP A 139 -3.02 -4.98 -25.64
C ASP A 139 -3.00 -5.76 -24.33
N TYR A 140 -3.63 -5.20 -23.29
CA TYR A 140 -3.68 -5.73 -21.93
C TYR A 140 -5.13 -5.84 -21.45
N GLU A 141 -5.46 -6.91 -20.74
CA GLU A 141 -6.80 -7.10 -20.15
C GLU A 141 -7.03 -6.20 -18.92
N SER A 142 -5.96 -5.70 -18.30
CA SER A 142 -5.99 -4.83 -17.13
C SER A 142 -4.84 -3.84 -17.18
N ASP A 143 -5.08 -2.63 -16.70
CA ASP A 143 -4.06 -1.59 -16.52
C ASP A 143 -3.07 -1.89 -15.40
N TYR A 144 -3.39 -2.82 -14.48
CA TYR A 144 -2.51 -3.20 -13.38
C TYR A 144 -1.09 -3.60 -13.84
N GLU A 145 -0.98 -4.41 -14.90
CA GLU A 145 0.32 -4.81 -15.44
C GLU A 145 1.08 -3.63 -16.03
N ILE A 146 0.38 -2.68 -16.65
CA ILE A 146 0.98 -1.46 -17.21
C ILE A 146 1.51 -0.57 -16.07
N LEU A 147 0.69 -0.35 -15.04
CA LEU A 147 1.02 0.47 -13.87
C LEU A 147 2.23 -0.08 -13.11
N GLU A 148 2.26 -1.39 -12.83
CA GLU A 148 3.40 -2.03 -12.18
C GLU A 148 4.67 -1.87 -13.03
N ASN A 149 4.59 -2.07 -14.35
CA ASN A 149 5.73 -1.89 -15.25
C ASN A 149 6.24 -0.44 -15.26
N LEU A 150 5.35 0.55 -15.27
CA LEU A 150 5.71 1.97 -15.20
C LEU A 150 6.40 2.30 -13.87
N LEU A 151 5.85 1.82 -12.75
CA LEU A 151 6.38 2.07 -11.42
C LEU A 151 7.76 1.44 -11.24
N GLU A 152 7.92 0.18 -11.65
CA GLU A 152 9.19 -0.54 -11.62
C GLU A 152 10.30 0.14 -12.45
N ARG A 153 9.95 0.71 -13.61
CA ARG A 153 10.89 1.52 -14.41
C ARG A 153 11.33 2.77 -13.63
N LYS A 154 10.39 3.45 -12.97
CA LYS A 154 10.65 4.67 -12.19
C LYS A 154 11.54 4.39 -10.97
N ILE A 155 11.28 3.29 -10.26
CA ILE A 155 12.11 2.83 -9.13
C ILE A 155 13.55 2.57 -9.59
N LYS A 156 13.75 1.80 -10.66
CA LYS A 156 15.10 1.48 -11.19
C LYS A 156 15.91 2.71 -11.59
N ILE A 157 15.25 3.75 -12.10
CA ILE A 157 15.92 5.01 -12.46
C ILE A 157 16.43 5.73 -11.22
N GLN A 158 15.69 5.68 -10.10
CA GLN A 158 16.09 6.35 -8.86
C GLN A 158 17.22 5.62 -8.11
N GLU A 159 17.40 4.33 -8.37
CA GLU A 159 18.50 3.52 -7.82
C GLU A 159 19.84 3.70 -8.57
N THR A 160 19.84 4.38 -9.73
CA THR A 160 21.01 4.54 -10.62
C THR A 160 21.67 5.91 -10.49
#